data_AF-A0A9X5XJX8-F1
#
_entry.id   AF-A0A9X5XJX8-F1
#
_cell.length_a   1.000
_cell.length_b   1.000
_cell.length_c   1.000
_cell.angle_alpha   90.00
_cell.angle_beta   90.00
_cell.angle_gamma   90.00
#
_symmetry.space_group_name_H-M   'P 1'
#
loop_
_entity.id
_entity.type
_entity.pdbx_description
1 polymer ?
#
loop_
_entity_poly.entity_id
_entity_poly.type
_entity_poly.pdbx_seq_one_letter_code
_entity_poly.pdbx_strand_id
1 'polypeptide(L)' 'EQAATAAPPHYEFAFGQAVRAWAAGDTEALTRAADADLPGAVHLLAVMTVALGVSVLDHDGLNALLNCLPEDPR' A
#
# COMPACT_ATOMS: atom_id res chain seq x y z
N GLU A 1 20.65 -11.06 8.74
CA GLU A 1 20.37 -11.36 7.31
C GLU A 1 18.94 -10.94 6.99
N GLN A 2 18.77 -9.81 6.32
CA GLN A 2 17.48 -9.49 5.69
C GLN A 2 17.42 -10.29 4.40
N ALA A 3 16.58 -11.32 4.37
CA ALA A 3 16.15 -11.90 3.12
C ALA A 3 15.44 -10.77 2.36
N ALA A 4 16.12 -10.16 1.39
CA ALA A 4 15.44 -9.41 0.35
C ALA A 4 14.59 -10.44 -0.38
N THR A 5 13.36 -10.63 0.08
CA THR A 5 12.37 -11.46 -0.59
C THR A 5 12.24 -10.85 -1.97
N ALA A 6 12.84 -11.51 -2.97
CA ALA A 6 12.71 -11.08 -4.34
C ALA A 6 11.22 -10.93 -4.60
N ALA A 7 10.79 -9.71 -4.93
CA ALA A 7 9.39 -9.45 -5.23
C ALA A 7 8.94 -10.49 -6.27
N PRO A 8 7.73 -11.05 -6.14
CA PRO A 8 7.24 -12.05 -7.09
C PRO A 8 7.46 -11.58 -8.53
N PRO A 9 7.83 -12.45 -9.47
CA PRO A 9 7.93 -12.08 -10.88
C PRO A 9 6.67 -11.31 -11.28
N HIS A 10 6.85 -10.13 -11.90
CA HIS A 10 5.77 -9.20 -12.31
C HIS A 10 5.12 -8.35 -11.21
N TYR A 11 5.73 -8.23 -10.03
CA TYR A 11 5.25 -7.36 -8.95
C TYR A 11 4.96 -5.92 -9.40
N GLU A 12 5.88 -5.30 -10.15
CA GLU A 12 5.71 -3.93 -10.67
C GLU A 12 4.50 -3.80 -11.60
N PHE A 13 4.22 -4.85 -12.39
CA PHE A 13 3.07 -4.87 -13.29
C PHE A 13 1.75 -5.02 -12.51
N ALA A 14 1.70 -5.94 -11.54
CA ALA A 14 0.53 -6.12 -10.68
C ALA A 14 0.22 -4.85 -9.88
N PHE A 15 1.26 -4.22 -9.31
CA PHE A 15 1.16 -2.94 -8.62
C PHE A 15 0.62 -1.85 -9.55
N GLY A 16 1.18 -1.73 -10.76
CA GLY A 16 0.71 -0.75 -11.75
C GLY A 16 -0.73 -0.99 -12.24
N GLN A 17 -1.21 -2.22 -12.27
CA GLN A 17 -2.62 -2.53 -12.58
C GLN A 17 -3.54 -2.12 -11.43
N ALA A 18 -3.15 -2.45 -10.19
CA ALA A 18 -3.93 -2.08 -9.01
C ALA A 18 -4.01 -0.56 -8.81
N VAL A 19 -2.91 0.19 -9.04
CA VAL A 19 -2.92 1.66 -9.02
C VAL A 19 -3.87 2.22 -10.09
N ARG A 20 -3.88 1.64 -11.31
CA ARG A 20 -4.78 2.08 -12.37
C ARG A 20 -6.26 1.79 -12.04
N ALA A 21 -6.56 0.62 -11.51
CA ALA A 21 -7.89 0.26 -11.04
C ALA A 21 -8.37 1.23 -9.94
N TRP A 22 -7.50 1.54 -8.97
CA TRP A 22 -7.77 2.54 -7.94
C TRP A 22 -8.06 3.93 -8.53
N ALA A 23 -7.21 4.41 -9.45
CA ALA A 23 -7.39 5.71 -10.08
C ALA A 23 -8.68 5.81 -10.90
N ALA A 24 -9.15 4.69 -11.47
CA ALA A 24 -10.40 4.60 -12.20
C ALA A 24 -11.63 4.39 -11.29
N GLY A 25 -11.45 4.17 -9.99
CA GLY A 25 -12.53 3.80 -9.06
C GLY A 25 -13.07 2.38 -9.27
N ASP A 26 -12.34 1.52 -9.97
CA ASP A 26 -12.72 0.12 -10.23
C ASP A 26 -12.44 -0.76 -9.00
N THR A 27 -13.40 -0.75 -8.08
CA THR A 27 -13.35 -1.52 -6.84
C THR A 27 -13.33 -3.03 -7.08
N GLU A 28 -13.98 -3.53 -8.14
CA GLU A 28 -14.02 -4.96 -8.45
C GLU A 28 -12.65 -5.45 -8.94
N ALA A 29 -11.98 -4.66 -9.79
CA ALA A 29 -10.61 -4.97 -10.20
C ALA A 29 -9.62 -4.91 -9.04
N LEU A 30 -9.79 -3.99 -8.10
CA LEU A 30 -8.99 -3.94 -6.87
C LEU A 30 -9.20 -5.17 -5.98
N THR A 31 -10.44 -5.59 -5.76
CA THR A 31 -10.74 -6.81 -4.99
C THR A 31 -10.12 -8.03 -5.65
N ARG A 32 -10.26 -8.16 -6.97
CA ARG A 32 -9.69 -9.28 -7.72
C ARG A 32 -8.15 -9.32 -7.68
N ALA A 33 -7.51 -8.14 -7.69
CA ALA A 33 -6.07 -8.02 -7.51
C ALA A 33 -5.63 -8.39 -6.09
N ALA A 34 -6.41 -8.00 -5.07
CA ALA A 34 -6.14 -8.35 -3.67
C ALA A 34 -6.33 -9.85 -3.39
N ASP A 35 -7.32 -10.50 -4.01
CA ASP A 35 -7.51 -11.96 -3.90
C ASP A 35 -6.36 -12.74 -4.54
N ALA A 36 -5.76 -12.20 -5.61
CA ALA A 36 -4.63 -12.82 -6.31
C ALA A 36 -3.29 -12.62 -5.60
N ASP A 37 -3.10 -11.48 -4.92
CA ASP A 37 -1.87 -11.11 -4.22
C ASP A 37 -2.17 -10.23 -3.00
N LEU A 38 -2.60 -10.87 -1.90
CA LEU A 38 -2.92 -10.19 -0.66
C LEU A 38 -1.72 -9.40 -0.09
N PRO A 39 -0.48 -9.94 -0.03
CA PRO A 39 0.69 -9.16 0.37
C PRO A 39 0.92 -7.92 -0.50
N GLY A 40 0.80 -8.05 -1.83
CA GLY A 40 0.92 -6.93 -2.75
C GLY A 40 -0.17 -5.87 -2.55
N ALA A 41 -1.41 -6.28 -2.27
CA ALA A 41 -2.50 -5.37 -1.98
C ALA A 41 -2.32 -4.62 -0.66
N VAL A 42 -1.84 -5.29 0.40
CA VAL A 42 -1.49 -4.62 1.66
C VAL A 42 -0.37 -3.60 1.44
N HIS A 43 0.65 -3.95 0.66
CA HIS A 43 1.73 -3.02 0.33
C HIS A 43 1.21 -1.81 -0.47
N LEU A 44 0.35 -2.03 -1.46
CA LEU A 44 -0.26 -0.95 -2.24
C LEU A 44 -1.07 -0.01 -1.36
N LEU A 45 -1.89 -0.54 -0.44
CA LEU A 45 -2.66 0.27 0.50
C LEU A 45 -1.73 1.09 1.41
N ALA A 46 -0.64 0.49 1.90
CA ALA A 46 0.34 1.19 2.73
C ALA A 46 1.00 2.34 1.97
N VAL A 47 1.48 2.11 0.74
CA VAL A 47 2.10 3.14 -0.11
C VAL A 47 1.11 4.27 -0.42
N MET A 48 -0.13 3.94 -0.78
CA MET A 48 -1.16 4.94 -1.06
C MET A 48 -1.51 5.77 0.17
N THR A 49 -1.60 5.13 1.35
CA THR A 49 -1.86 5.82 2.61
C THR A 49 -0.74 6.80 2.95
N VAL A 50 0.52 6.38 2.81
CA VAL A 50 1.68 7.25 3.05
C VAL A 50 1.72 8.39 2.03
N ALA A 51 1.52 8.11 0.74
CA ALA A 51 1.54 9.12 -0.30
C ALA A 51 0.44 10.19 -0.09
N LEU A 52 -0.78 9.76 0.24
CA LEU A 52 -1.88 10.67 0.58
C LEU A 52 -1.62 11.43 1.88
N GLY A 53 -1.12 10.74 2.91
CA GLY A 53 -0.76 11.34 4.19
C GLY A 53 0.28 12.45 4.04
N VAL A 54 1.38 12.18 3.33
CA VAL A 54 2.40 13.19 3.02
C VAL A 54 1.83 14.34 2.20
N SER A 55 0.96 14.05 1.22
CA SER A 55 0.36 15.11 0.38
C SER A 55 -0.56 16.05 1.15
N VAL A 56 -1.18 15.59 2.23
CA VAL A 56 -2.12 16.36 3.05
C VAL A 56 -1.46 17.00 4.27
N LEU A 57 -0.55 16.29 4.93
CA LEU A 57 -0.01 16.64 6.25
C LEU A 57 1.48 17.01 6.26
N ASP A 58 2.17 16.90 5.11
CA ASP A 58 3.64 16.86 5.03
C ASP A 58 4.27 15.65 5.75
N HIS A 59 5.60 15.55 5.69
CA HIS A 59 6.35 14.46 6.30
C HIS A 59 6.26 14.44 7.83
N ASP A 60 6.45 15.59 8.47
CA ASP A 60 6.47 15.72 9.93
C ASP A 60 5.07 15.53 10.50
N GLY A 61 4.05 16.08 9.84
CA GLY A 61 2.65 15.91 10.24
C GLY A 61 2.18 14.46 10.13
N LEU A 62 2.53 13.75 9.05
CA LEU A 62 2.23 12.31 8.93
C LEU A 62 2.97 11.51 10.01
N ASN A 63 4.25 11.79 10.24
CA ASN A 63 5.04 11.08 11.24
C ASN A 63 4.46 11.30 12.65
N ALA A 64 4.06 12.51 13.00
CA ALA A 64 3.39 12.78 14.27
C ALA A 64 2.08 11.97 14.42
N LEU A 65 1.28 11.88 13.36
CA LEU A 65 0.05 11.09 13.36
C LEU A 65 0.32 9.59 13.55
N LEU A 66 1.31 9.04 12.85
CA LEU A 66 1.69 7.63 12.98
C LEU A 66 2.17 7.30 14.40
N ASN A 67 2.94 8.19 15.03
CA ASN A 67 3.42 8.02 16.41
C ASN A 67 2.30 8.16 17.46
N CYS A 68 1.15 8.73 17.10
CA CYS A 68 -0.03 8.78 17.96
C CYS A 68 -0.90 7.52 17.85
N LEU A 69 -0.67 6.65 16.86
CA LEU A 69 -1.40 5.39 16.76
C LEU A 69 -0.90 4.44 17.86
N PRO A 70 -1.80 3.79 18.62
CA PRO A 70 -1.39 2.80 19.60
C PRO A 70 -0.70 1.66 18.86
N GLU A 71 0.49 1.26 19.33
CA GLU A 71 1.10 0.00 18.87
C GLU A 71 0.15 -1.15 19.23
N ASP A 72 -0.12 -2.05 18.26
CA ASP A 72 -0.97 -3.22 18.48
C ASP A 72 -0.37 -4.04 19.63
N PRO A 73 -1.07 -4.27 20.76
CA PRO A 73 -0.52 -4.96 21.92
C PRO A 73 -0.46 -6.49 21.76
N ARG A 74 -0.55 -7.01 20.53
CA ARG A 74 -0.59 -8.44 20.22
C ARG A 74 0.80 -9.10 20.20
#